data_AF-A0A3D2JXC0-F1
#
_entry.id   AF-A0A3D2JXC0-F1
#
_cell.length_a   1.000
_cell.length_b   1.000
_cell.length_c   1.000
_cell.angle_alpha   90.00
_cell.angle_beta   90.00
_cell.angle_gamma   90.00
#
_symmetry.space_group_name_H-M   'P 1'
#
loop_
_entity.id
_entity.type
_entity.pdbx_description
1 polymer ?
#
loop_
_entity_poly.entity_id
_entity_poly.type
_entity_poly.pdbx_seq_one_letter_code
_entity_poly.pdbx_strand_id
1 'polypeptide(L)'
;MKTTKLIGLFSAMALTPNLAGAQDAMDEHPTYAKEVSRIIQENCQGCHQPGQIGPMSFTNYEEVRPWAPLIQLKVAQKEMPPYQYDDHIGVQNLKNDWRMDQEDIDTIVAWVNAGAPFGNQEDLPPPKQFPEVGEWRLASELGEPDHVIKSSAWDVPANGQDLWWEPEVDSGITESRCIKAVETLPSKAAHGSTHHANSHLVVMDDDGEWVRGDRLSEFAFGK
;
A
#
# COMPACT_ATOMS: atom_id res chain seq x y z
N MET A 1 47.21 62.61 59.92
CA MET A 1 47.09 61.21 59.45
C MET A 1 45.67 61.00 58.93
N LYS A 2 45.47 60.95 57.61
CA LYS A 2 44.17 60.64 56.98
C LYS A 2 44.28 59.27 56.31
N THR A 3 43.46 58.34 56.74
CA THR A 3 43.38 56.96 56.26
C THR A 3 42.34 56.89 55.13
N THR A 4 42.78 56.48 53.94
CA THR A 4 41.90 56.20 52.80
C THR A 4 41.68 54.70 52.71
N LYS A 5 40.42 54.24 52.86
CA LYS A 5 40.00 52.87 52.58
C LYS A 5 39.60 52.75 51.11
N LEU A 6 40.27 51.87 50.35
CA LEU A 6 39.77 51.40 49.06
C LEU A 6 38.88 50.17 49.28
N ILE A 7 37.65 50.24 48.77
CA ILE A 7 36.72 49.11 48.64
C ILE A 7 36.83 48.64 47.18
N GLY A 8 37.37 47.45 46.96
CA GLY A 8 37.41 46.81 45.65
C GLY A 8 36.13 46.03 45.41
N LEU A 9 35.38 46.36 44.35
CA LEU A 9 34.32 45.51 43.81
C LEU A 9 34.94 44.41 42.94
N PHE A 10 34.79 43.16 43.36
CA PHE A 10 34.98 41.99 42.49
C PHE A 10 33.66 41.72 41.75
N SER A 11 33.61 41.95 40.45
CA SER A 11 32.54 41.43 39.59
C SER A 11 32.82 39.96 39.30
N ALA A 12 32.00 39.07 39.84
CA ALA A 12 31.98 37.66 39.46
C ALA A 12 31.20 37.52 38.14
N MET A 13 31.92 37.23 37.06
CA MET A 13 31.33 36.95 35.75
C MET A 13 30.89 35.47 35.74
N ALA A 14 29.59 35.24 35.91
CA ALA A 14 29.01 33.90 35.84
C ALA A 14 28.98 33.44 34.38
N LEU A 15 29.78 32.43 34.04
CA LEU A 15 29.72 31.71 32.78
C LEU A 15 28.52 30.75 32.83
N THR A 16 27.40 31.14 32.23
CA THR A 16 26.31 30.21 31.94
C THR A 16 26.69 29.38 30.71
N PRO A 17 26.75 28.04 30.79
CA PRO A 17 26.93 27.22 29.61
C PRO A 17 25.73 27.40 28.69
N ASN A 18 25.97 27.90 27.47
CA ASN A 18 25.00 27.94 26.39
C ASN A 18 24.66 26.49 25.99
N LEU A 19 23.53 25.99 26.47
CA LEU A 19 22.84 24.83 25.91
C LEU A 19 22.14 25.26 24.61
N ALA A 20 22.91 25.67 23.60
CA ALA A 20 22.40 26.18 22.33
C ALA A 20 22.76 25.23 21.16
N GLY A 21 22.72 23.91 21.40
CA GLY A 21 23.12 22.92 20.39
C GLY A 21 22.36 21.60 20.41
N ALA A 22 21.23 21.51 21.14
CA ALA A 22 20.45 20.27 21.22
C ALA A 22 19.30 20.18 20.19
N GLN A 23 19.11 21.20 19.34
CA GLN A 23 17.98 21.27 18.40
C GLN A 23 18.36 21.11 16.91
N ASP A 24 19.66 21.11 16.56
CA ASP A 24 20.11 20.99 15.16
C ASP A 24 20.45 19.54 14.73
N ALA A 25 20.23 18.54 15.60
CA ALA A 25 20.48 17.12 15.28
C ALA A 25 19.25 16.38 14.71
N MET A 26 18.26 17.11 14.19
CA MET A 26 17.03 16.52 13.64
C MET A 26 17.06 16.27 12.12
N ASP A 27 18.16 16.60 11.43
CA ASP A 27 18.25 16.55 9.95
C ASP A 27 19.20 15.49 9.38
N GLU A 28 19.69 14.53 10.18
CA GLU A 28 20.62 13.52 9.65
C GLU A 28 19.92 12.30 9.02
N HIS A 29 18.68 11.99 9.41
CA HIS A 29 17.96 10.79 8.97
C HIS A 29 16.48 11.04 8.67
N PRO A 30 15.86 10.30 7.73
CA PRO A 30 14.43 10.41 7.46
C PRO A 30 13.59 10.06 8.69
N THR A 31 12.38 10.60 8.76
CA THR A 31 11.42 10.33 9.83
C THR A 31 10.10 9.76 9.28
N TYR A 32 9.31 9.13 10.15
CA TYR A 32 7.99 8.66 9.76
C TYR A 32 7.10 9.81 9.29
N ALA A 33 7.01 10.87 10.07
CA ALA A 33 6.09 11.97 9.81
C ALA A 33 6.40 12.71 8.51
N LYS A 34 7.68 12.98 8.23
CA LYS A 34 8.10 13.83 7.11
C LYS A 34 8.17 13.07 5.78
N GLU A 35 8.93 11.96 5.73
CA GLU A 35 9.15 11.20 4.49
C GLU A 35 8.38 9.87 4.46
N VAL A 36 8.61 8.97 5.44
CA VAL A 36 8.21 7.56 5.30
C VAL A 36 6.70 7.36 5.28
N SER A 37 5.92 8.18 5.98
CA SER A 37 4.45 8.09 5.95
C SER A 37 3.87 8.23 4.55
N ARG A 38 4.48 9.07 3.69
CA ARG A 38 4.06 9.26 2.29
C ARG A 38 4.35 8.02 1.47
N ILE A 39 5.54 7.44 1.66
CA ILE A 39 5.97 6.20 1.02
C ILE A 39 5.03 5.04 1.41
N ILE A 40 4.69 4.92 2.70
CA ILE A 40 3.77 3.89 3.21
C ILE A 40 2.35 4.10 2.65
N GLN A 41 1.85 5.34 2.59
CA GLN A 41 0.54 5.64 1.98
C GLN A 41 0.49 5.27 0.49
N GLU A 42 1.57 5.51 -0.25
CA GLU A 42 1.61 5.25 -1.69
C GLU A 42 1.79 3.76 -2.01
N ASN A 43 2.78 3.13 -1.38
CA ASN A 43 3.26 1.82 -1.77
C ASN A 43 2.66 0.67 -0.94
N CYS A 44 2.17 0.92 0.28
CA CYS A 44 1.81 -0.16 1.21
C CYS A 44 0.32 -0.19 1.54
N GLN A 45 -0.29 0.97 1.81
CA GLN A 45 -1.67 1.05 2.31
C GLN A 45 -2.72 0.54 1.33
N GLY A 46 -2.42 0.47 0.03
CA GLY A 46 -3.31 -0.18 -0.95
C GLY A 46 -3.67 -1.61 -0.56
N CYS A 47 -2.73 -2.36 0.01
CA CYS A 47 -2.95 -3.73 0.50
C CYS A 47 -2.99 -3.81 2.03
N HIS A 48 -2.22 -2.99 2.74
CA HIS A 48 -2.07 -3.02 4.20
C HIS A 48 -2.99 -2.02 4.90
N GLN A 49 -4.30 -2.26 4.82
CA GLN A 49 -5.32 -1.51 5.54
C GLN A 49 -6.51 -2.43 5.87
N PRO A 50 -7.40 -2.03 6.80
CA PRO A 50 -8.54 -2.86 7.18
C PRO A 50 -9.42 -3.26 5.98
N GLY A 51 -9.74 -4.54 5.87
CA GLY A 51 -10.57 -5.09 4.80
C GLY A 51 -9.84 -5.37 3.48
N GLN A 52 -8.54 -5.06 3.40
CA GLN A 52 -7.68 -5.44 2.29
C GLN A 52 -6.90 -6.72 2.60
N ILE A 53 -6.16 -7.22 1.60
CA ILE A 53 -5.49 -8.53 1.65
C ILE A 53 -4.25 -8.58 2.56
N GLY A 54 -3.67 -7.42 2.90
CA GLY A 54 -2.53 -7.35 3.80
C GLY A 54 -2.90 -7.82 5.22
N PRO A 55 -2.13 -8.75 5.82
CA PRO A 55 -2.51 -9.36 7.10
C PRO A 55 -2.34 -8.42 8.32
N MET A 56 -1.68 -7.29 8.11
CA MET A 56 -1.53 -6.21 9.09
C MET A 56 -1.82 -4.86 8.44
N SER A 57 -2.32 -3.94 9.25
CA SER A 57 -2.61 -2.57 8.84
C SER A 57 -1.36 -1.70 8.96
N PHE A 58 -1.18 -0.76 8.05
CA PHE A 58 -0.11 0.25 8.02
C PHE A 58 -0.68 1.67 7.90
N THR A 59 -1.78 1.94 8.58
CA THR A 59 -2.51 3.22 8.45
C THR A 59 -1.97 4.33 9.36
N ASN A 60 -1.15 3.97 10.36
CA ASN A 60 -0.52 4.91 11.28
C ASN A 60 0.86 4.40 11.76
N TYR A 61 1.59 5.26 12.47
CA TYR A 61 2.96 4.96 12.92
C TYR A 61 3.00 3.79 13.91
N GLU A 62 2.07 3.73 14.86
CA GLU A 62 2.01 2.72 15.90
C GLU A 62 1.81 1.32 15.30
N GLU A 63 1.06 1.25 14.20
CA GLU A 63 0.86 0.06 13.39
C GLU A 63 2.09 -0.31 12.57
N VAL A 64 2.79 0.66 11.97
CA VAL A 64 3.94 0.41 11.07
C VAL A 64 5.21 0.06 11.86
N ARG A 65 5.50 0.79 12.94
CA ARG A 65 6.78 0.72 13.68
C ARG A 65 7.18 -0.69 14.12
N PRO A 66 6.29 -1.56 14.64
CA PRO A 66 6.67 -2.92 15.03
C PRO A 66 7.19 -3.77 13.87
N TRP A 67 6.78 -3.47 12.64
CA TRP A 67 7.15 -4.20 11.43
C TRP A 67 8.33 -3.58 10.69
N ALA A 68 8.86 -2.44 11.14
CA ALA A 68 9.91 -1.69 10.45
C ALA A 68 11.11 -2.56 9.98
N PRO A 69 11.68 -3.48 10.80
CA PRO A 69 12.77 -4.36 10.32
C PRO A 69 12.34 -5.31 9.21
N LEU A 70 11.10 -5.81 9.25
CA LEU A 70 10.57 -6.70 8.22
C LEU A 70 10.26 -5.92 6.94
N ILE A 71 9.68 -4.72 7.07
CA ILE A 71 9.43 -3.81 5.95
C ILE A 71 10.75 -3.52 5.25
N GLN A 72 11.79 -3.11 5.99
CA GLN A 72 13.14 -2.87 5.46
C GLN A 72 13.66 -4.06 4.66
N LEU A 73 13.58 -5.28 5.22
CA LEU A 73 14.04 -6.49 4.54
C LEU A 73 13.29 -6.71 3.22
N LYS A 74 11.95 -6.61 3.25
CA LYS A 74 11.09 -6.90 2.09
C LYS A 74 11.23 -5.88 0.97
N VAL A 75 11.33 -4.58 1.30
CA VAL A 75 11.53 -3.54 0.28
C VAL A 75 12.96 -3.58 -0.29
N ALA A 76 13.97 -3.85 0.54
CA ALA A 76 15.36 -3.98 0.06
C ALA A 76 15.55 -5.19 -0.87
N GLN A 77 14.77 -6.26 -0.67
CA GLN A 77 14.72 -7.41 -1.56
C GLN A 77 13.77 -7.22 -2.76
N LYS A 78 13.08 -6.07 -2.84
CA LYS A 78 12.05 -5.77 -3.85
C LYS A 78 10.93 -6.82 -3.91
N GLU A 79 10.66 -7.47 -2.78
CA GLU A 79 9.53 -8.38 -2.61
C GLU A 79 8.23 -7.61 -2.32
N MET A 80 8.35 -6.39 -1.79
CA MET A 80 7.24 -5.49 -1.50
C MET A 80 7.50 -4.10 -2.12
N PRO A 81 6.50 -3.47 -2.75
CA PRO A 81 5.19 -4.02 -3.10
C PRO A 81 5.30 -5.22 -4.06
N PRO A 82 4.32 -6.14 -4.03
CA PRO A 82 4.40 -7.37 -4.78
C PRO A 82 4.25 -7.12 -6.29
N TYR A 83 5.37 -7.15 -7.01
CA TYR A 83 5.39 -6.95 -8.45
C TYR A 83 6.55 -7.72 -9.10
N GLN A 84 6.25 -8.90 -9.65
CA GLN A 84 7.24 -9.88 -10.13
C GLN A 84 7.86 -9.55 -11.50
N TYR A 85 8.09 -8.26 -11.78
CA TYR A 85 8.78 -7.82 -13.00
C TYR A 85 10.28 -7.75 -12.79
N ASP A 86 11.03 -8.26 -13.78
CA ASP A 86 12.49 -8.16 -13.79
C ASP A 86 12.93 -6.71 -14.03
N ASP A 87 13.82 -6.21 -13.19
CA ASP A 87 14.32 -4.84 -13.19
C ASP A 87 15.68 -4.69 -13.87
N HIS A 88 16.19 -5.73 -14.53
CA HIS A 88 17.53 -5.77 -15.13
C HIS A 88 17.53 -6.17 -16.61
N ILE A 89 16.57 -6.98 -17.05
CA ILE A 89 16.50 -7.58 -18.38
C ILE A 89 15.15 -7.26 -19.04
N GLY A 90 15.16 -7.01 -20.35
CA GLY A 90 13.93 -6.82 -21.13
C GLY A 90 13.41 -5.39 -21.14
N VAL A 91 12.09 -5.22 -21.21
CA VAL A 91 11.42 -3.92 -21.32
C VAL A 91 11.37 -3.26 -19.95
N GLN A 92 12.10 -2.16 -19.80
CA GLN A 92 12.23 -1.47 -18.50
C GLN A 92 11.33 -0.22 -18.38
N ASN A 93 10.83 0.32 -19.48
CA ASN A 93 9.90 1.45 -19.47
C ASN A 93 8.46 0.94 -19.54
N LEU A 94 7.95 0.50 -18.39
CA LEU A 94 6.59 -0.02 -18.26
C LEU A 94 5.59 1.14 -18.16
N LYS A 95 4.45 1.01 -18.81
CA LYS A 95 3.31 1.90 -18.56
C LYS A 95 2.65 1.47 -17.27
N ASN A 96 2.38 2.42 -16.36
CA ASN A 96 1.82 2.15 -15.03
C ASN A 96 2.70 1.18 -14.23
N ASP A 97 3.98 1.50 -14.15
CA ASP A 97 4.96 0.73 -13.38
C ASP A 97 4.64 0.81 -11.88
N TRP A 98 4.53 -0.35 -11.23
CA TRP A 98 4.25 -0.47 -9.79
C TRP A 98 5.47 -0.85 -8.98
N ARG A 99 6.66 -0.89 -9.62
CA ARG A 99 7.92 -1.02 -8.89
C ARG A 99 8.08 0.17 -7.96
N MET A 100 8.53 -0.11 -6.76
CA MET A 100 8.91 0.93 -5.81
C MET A 100 10.21 1.59 -6.25
N ASP A 101 10.26 2.91 -6.17
CA ASP A 101 11.45 3.67 -6.53
C ASP A 101 12.62 3.38 -5.57
N GLN A 102 13.84 3.37 -6.10
CA GLN A 102 15.03 3.09 -5.30
C GLN A 102 15.24 4.13 -4.19
N GLU A 103 14.88 5.40 -4.44
CA GLU A 103 14.95 6.47 -3.43
C GLU A 103 14.00 6.20 -2.25
N ASP A 104 12.80 5.67 -2.52
CA ASP A 104 11.84 5.29 -1.48
C ASP A 104 12.36 4.11 -0.65
N ILE A 105 12.95 3.11 -1.31
CA ILE A 105 13.60 1.96 -0.66
C ILE A 105 14.73 2.45 0.26
N ASP A 106 15.62 3.30 -0.25
CA ASP A 106 16.76 3.82 0.49
C ASP A 106 16.31 4.68 1.68
N THR A 107 15.23 5.45 1.52
CA THR A 107 14.62 6.27 2.58
C THR A 107 14.08 5.39 3.71
N ILE A 108 13.35 4.31 3.38
CA ILE A 108 12.88 3.34 4.39
C ILE A 108 14.07 2.70 5.09
N VAL A 109 15.07 2.24 4.34
CA VAL A 109 16.26 1.57 4.91
C VAL A 109 16.98 2.51 5.88
N ALA A 110 17.19 3.77 5.51
CA ALA A 110 17.84 4.78 6.36
C ALA A 110 17.01 5.06 7.62
N TRP A 111 15.69 5.23 7.49
CA TRP A 111 14.78 5.44 8.61
C TRP A 111 14.81 4.29 9.61
N VAL A 112 14.78 3.03 9.14
CA VAL A 112 14.84 1.85 10.02
C VAL A 112 16.20 1.75 10.69
N ASN A 113 17.29 2.00 9.96
CA ASN A 113 18.65 2.03 10.53
C ASN A 113 18.83 3.10 11.61
N ALA A 114 18.11 4.22 11.51
CA ALA A 114 18.07 5.28 12.53
C ALA A 114 17.17 4.95 13.74
N GLY A 115 16.60 3.74 13.80
CA GLY A 115 15.72 3.32 14.90
C GLY A 115 14.25 3.64 14.67
N ALA A 116 13.84 3.89 13.42
CA ALA A 116 12.48 4.21 13.01
C ALA A 116 11.88 5.41 13.77
N PRO A 117 12.55 6.59 13.80
CA PRO A 117 12.06 7.76 14.52
C PRO A 117 10.72 8.28 13.96
N PHE A 118 9.84 8.74 14.85
CA PHE A 118 8.55 9.30 14.46
C PHE A 118 8.70 10.63 13.71
N GLY A 119 9.44 11.60 14.25
CA GLY A 119 9.59 12.95 13.67
C GLY A 119 8.61 13.97 14.24
N ASN A 120 8.45 15.11 13.55
CA ASN A 120 7.49 16.15 13.93
C ASN A 120 6.09 15.82 13.39
N GLN A 121 5.10 15.72 14.28
CA GLN A 121 3.69 15.46 13.93
C GLN A 121 3.15 16.40 12.84
N GLU A 122 3.61 17.66 12.82
CA GLU A 122 3.13 18.67 11.87
C GLU A 122 3.52 18.39 10.41
N ASP A 123 4.52 17.53 10.18
CA ASP A 123 4.98 17.16 8.83
C ASP A 123 4.12 16.05 8.19
N LEU A 124 3.22 15.44 8.96
CA LEU A 124 2.38 14.33 8.49
C LEU A 124 1.52 14.75 7.28
N PRO A 125 1.46 13.92 6.23
CA PRO A 125 0.46 14.08 5.19
C PRO A 125 -0.96 13.89 5.75
N PRO A 126 -1.98 14.50 5.11
CA PRO A 126 -3.35 14.05 5.29
C PRO A 126 -3.47 12.56 4.91
N PRO A 127 -4.38 11.79 5.54
CA PRO A 127 -4.62 10.41 5.16
C PRO A 127 -5.09 10.28 3.70
N LYS A 128 -4.42 9.42 2.92
CA LYS A 128 -4.86 9.05 1.57
C LYS A 128 -6.24 8.39 1.62
N GLN A 129 -7.11 8.77 0.69
CA GLN A 129 -8.42 8.16 0.52
C GLN A 129 -8.31 7.02 -0.49
N PHE A 130 -8.85 5.86 -0.15
CA PHE A 130 -8.89 4.69 -1.01
C PHE A 130 -10.32 4.44 -1.49
N PRO A 131 -10.51 3.82 -2.67
CA PRO A 131 -11.84 3.42 -3.13
C PRO A 131 -12.55 2.54 -2.11
N GLU A 132 -13.87 2.72 -1.96
CA GLU A 132 -14.66 1.88 -1.07
C GLU A 132 -14.69 0.43 -1.56
N VAL A 133 -14.52 -0.51 -0.62
CA VAL A 133 -14.58 -1.93 -0.93
C VAL A 133 -16.01 -2.34 -1.27
N GLY A 134 -16.17 -2.94 -2.44
CA GLY A 134 -17.46 -3.43 -2.94
C GLY A 134 -18.15 -2.47 -3.93
N GLU A 135 -17.47 -1.42 -4.37
CA GLU A 135 -17.95 -0.54 -5.44
C GLU A 135 -17.26 -0.85 -6.77
N TRP A 136 -17.97 -0.60 -7.88
CA TRP A 136 -17.45 -0.73 -9.24
C TRP A 136 -16.49 0.42 -9.55
N ARG A 137 -15.23 0.10 -9.86
CA ARG A 137 -14.18 1.10 -10.12
C ARG A 137 -14.46 1.87 -11.40
N LEU A 138 -14.98 1.20 -12.42
CA LEU A 138 -15.27 1.82 -13.71
C LEU A 138 -16.55 2.66 -13.70
N ALA A 139 -17.38 2.60 -12.64
CA ALA A 139 -18.67 3.29 -12.62
C ALA A 139 -18.53 4.82 -12.70
N SER A 140 -17.48 5.38 -12.12
CA SER A 140 -17.20 6.82 -12.16
C SER A 140 -16.91 7.34 -13.59
N GLU A 141 -16.37 6.49 -14.46
CA GLU A 141 -15.99 6.86 -15.84
C GLU A 141 -17.01 6.38 -16.88
N LEU A 142 -17.61 5.20 -16.66
CA LEU A 142 -18.43 4.48 -17.65
C LEU A 142 -19.90 4.33 -17.24
N GLY A 143 -20.27 4.64 -16.00
CA GLY A 143 -21.57 4.36 -15.40
C GLY A 143 -21.65 2.96 -14.75
N GLU A 144 -22.71 2.73 -13.97
CA GLU A 144 -23.00 1.41 -13.38
C GLU A 144 -23.11 0.32 -14.45
N PRO A 145 -22.80 -0.95 -14.12
CA PRO A 145 -22.91 -2.04 -15.08
C PRO A 145 -24.37 -2.29 -15.49
N ASP A 146 -24.58 -2.41 -16.80
CA ASP A 146 -25.90 -2.79 -17.35
C ASP A 146 -26.27 -4.25 -17.07
N HIS A 147 -25.27 -5.08 -16.76
CA HIS A 147 -25.44 -6.52 -16.52
C HIS A 147 -24.42 -7.03 -15.51
N VAL A 148 -24.88 -7.77 -14.49
CA VAL A 148 -24.03 -8.33 -13.43
C VAL A 148 -24.25 -9.83 -13.33
N ILE A 149 -23.19 -10.60 -13.57
CA ILE A 149 -23.18 -12.06 -13.38
C ILE A 149 -22.62 -12.35 -11.99
N LYS A 150 -23.42 -13.01 -11.15
CA LYS A 150 -23.03 -13.35 -9.78
C LYS A 150 -22.58 -14.80 -9.72
N SER A 151 -21.40 -15.03 -9.17
CA SER A 151 -20.95 -16.37 -8.80
C SER A 151 -21.83 -16.94 -7.68
N SER A 152 -21.77 -18.25 -7.44
CA SER A 152 -22.39 -18.84 -6.25
C SER A 152 -21.74 -18.28 -4.96
N ALA A 153 -22.33 -18.48 -3.78
CA ALA A 153 -21.63 -18.13 -2.55
C ALA A 153 -20.56 -19.18 -2.22
N TRP A 154 -19.46 -18.76 -1.62
CA TRP A 154 -18.42 -19.68 -1.15
C TRP A 154 -17.77 -19.17 0.13
N ASP A 155 -17.72 -20.03 1.14
CA ASP A 155 -17.07 -19.75 2.42
C ASP A 155 -15.61 -20.22 2.35
N VAL A 156 -14.69 -19.28 2.57
CA VAL A 156 -13.25 -19.56 2.59
C VAL A 156 -12.81 -19.81 4.04
N PRO A 157 -12.11 -20.92 4.34
CA PRO A 157 -11.51 -21.13 5.66
C PRO A 157 -10.56 -19.99 6.03
N ALA A 158 -10.58 -19.57 7.31
CA ALA A 158 -9.73 -18.47 7.78
C ALA A 158 -8.22 -18.74 7.69
N ASN A 159 -7.81 -20.01 7.64
CA ASN A 159 -6.42 -20.44 7.49
C ASN A 159 -6.36 -21.59 6.49
N GLY A 160 -5.35 -21.58 5.63
CA GLY A 160 -5.16 -22.62 4.63
C GLY A 160 -4.11 -22.25 3.60
N GLN A 161 -3.91 -23.15 2.64
CA GLN A 161 -3.30 -22.78 1.36
C GLN A 161 -4.36 -22.13 0.48
N ASP A 162 -3.91 -21.55 -0.62
CA ASP A 162 -4.79 -21.07 -1.67
C ASP A 162 -5.81 -22.15 -2.08
N LEU A 163 -7.01 -21.70 -2.42
CA LEU A 163 -8.11 -22.57 -2.81
C LEU A 163 -8.66 -22.08 -4.15
N TRP A 164 -8.87 -23.03 -5.07
CA TRP A 164 -9.39 -22.77 -6.40
C TRP A 164 -10.84 -23.17 -6.42
N TRP A 165 -11.69 -22.18 -6.70
CA TRP A 165 -13.13 -22.36 -6.77
C TRP A 165 -13.61 -21.87 -8.13
N GLU A 166 -14.15 -22.80 -8.91
CA GLU A 166 -14.51 -22.61 -10.32
C GLU A 166 -16.01 -22.87 -10.51
N PRO A 167 -16.89 -21.95 -10.03
CA PRO A 167 -18.33 -22.11 -10.22
C PRO A 167 -18.71 -21.84 -11.68
N GLU A 168 -19.59 -22.67 -12.21
CA GLU A 168 -20.33 -22.36 -13.44
C GLU A 168 -21.68 -21.75 -13.05
N VAL A 169 -22.00 -20.59 -13.64
CA VAL A 169 -23.25 -19.87 -13.39
C VAL A 169 -23.86 -19.42 -14.71
N ASP A 170 -25.20 -19.38 -14.76
CA ASP A 170 -25.91 -18.84 -15.91
C ASP A 170 -25.57 -17.35 -16.09
N SER A 171 -25.14 -16.99 -17.29
CA SER A 171 -24.83 -15.60 -17.62
C SER A 171 -26.06 -14.71 -17.65
N GLY A 172 -27.26 -15.26 -17.91
CA GLY A 172 -28.49 -14.51 -18.17
C GLY A 172 -28.48 -13.70 -19.47
N ILE A 173 -27.45 -13.88 -20.31
CA ILE A 173 -27.32 -13.20 -21.60
C ILE A 173 -28.03 -14.04 -22.66
N THR A 174 -29.11 -13.51 -23.23
CA THR A 174 -29.98 -14.23 -24.17
C THR A 174 -29.89 -13.73 -25.61
N GLU A 175 -29.14 -12.66 -25.85
CA GLU A 175 -28.95 -12.07 -27.18
C GLU A 175 -27.52 -11.57 -27.36
N SER A 176 -27.08 -11.44 -28.61
CA SER A 176 -25.75 -10.92 -28.94
C SER A 176 -25.66 -9.43 -28.63
N ARG A 177 -24.60 -9.02 -27.93
CA ARG A 177 -24.35 -7.63 -27.53
C ARG A 177 -22.86 -7.30 -27.65
N CYS A 178 -22.55 -6.02 -27.85
CA CYS A 178 -21.17 -5.54 -27.80
C CYS A 178 -20.77 -5.26 -26.34
N ILE A 179 -19.54 -5.60 -25.98
CA ILE A 179 -18.97 -5.33 -24.66
C ILE A 179 -18.14 -4.05 -24.73
N LYS A 180 -18.47 -3.06 -23.90
CA LYS A 180 -17.69 -1.83 -23.76
C LYS A 180 -16.59 -1.97 -22.69
N ALA A 181 -16.92 -2.63 -21.59
CA ALA A 181 -16.01 -2.89 -20.48
C ALA A 181 -16.46 -4.15 -19.72
N VAL A 182 -15.52 -4.78 -19.04
CA VAL A 182 -15.78 -5.86 -18.08
C VAL A 182 -14.97 -5.54 -16.84
N GLU A 183 -15.61 -5.69 -15.68
CA GLU A 183 -14.95 -5.58 -14.39
C GLU A 183 -15.27 -6.82 -13.55
N THR A 184 -14.30 -7.28 -12.77
CA THR A 184 -14.49 -8.31 -11.77
C THR A 184 -14.40 -7.67 -10.41
N LEU A 185 -15.48 -7.79 -9.64
CA LEU A 185 -15.61 -7.22 -8.32
C LEU A 185 -15.78 -8.34 -7.28
N PRO A 186 -14.75 -8.62 -6.46
CA PRO A 186 -14.94 -9.44 -5.29
C PRO A 186 -15.99 -8.81 -4.37
N SER A 187 -16.86 -9.63 -3.79
CA SER A 187 -17.81 -9.15 -2.79
C SER A 187 -17.06 -8.51 -1.60
N LYS A 188 -17.71 -7.61 -0.87
CA LYS A 188 -17.10 -6.95 0.29
C LYS A 188 -16.56 -7.95 1.33
N ALA A 189 -17.24 -9.08 1.52
CA ALA A 189 -16.80 -10.13 2.44
C ALA A 189 -15.60 -10.93 1.91
N ALA A 190 -15.45 -11.05 0.59
CA ALA A 190 -14.38 -11.82 -0.06
C ALA A 190 -13.18 -10.95 -0.47
N HIS A 191 -13.24 -9.62 -0.32
CA HIS A 191 -12.22 -8.72 -0.85
C HIS A 191 -10.83 -8.98 -0.25
N GLY A 192 -10.76 -9.21 1.07
CA GLY A 192 -9.51 -9.53 1.76
C GLY A 192 -8.98 -10.96 1.52
N SER A 193 -9.73 -11.83 0.85
CA SER A 193 -9.34 -13.22 0.57
C SER A 193 -9.25 -13.56 -0.91
N THR A 194 -9.75 -12.70 -1.81
CA THR A 194 -9.70 -12.91 -3.25
C THR A 194 -8.41 -12.36 -3.82
N HIS A 195 -7.46 -13.26 -4.10
CA HIS A 195 -6.21 -12.88 -4.73
C HIS A 195 -6.31 -12.82 -6.26
N HIS A 196 -6.94 -13.83 -6.88
CA HIS A 196 -7.17 -13.89 -8.33
C HIS A 196 -8.63 -14.21 -8.64
N ALA A 197 -9.13 -13.67 -9.76
CA ALA A 197 -10.37 -14.13 -10.37
C ALA A 197 -10.27 -14.03 -11.90
N ASN A 198 -10.35 -15.20 -12.56
CA ASN A 198 -10.19 -15.34 -14.01
C ASN A 198 -11.48 -15.88 -14.63
N SER A 199 -12.31 -14.97 -15.13
CA SER A 199 -13.60 -15.35 -15.70
C SER A 199 -13.47 -15.77 -17.17
N HIS A 200 -14.29 -16.74 -17.57
CA HIS A 200 -14.39 -17.22 -18.95
C HIS A 200 -15.87 -17.37 -19.28
N LEU A 201 -16.24 -17.14 -20.54
CA LEU A 201 -17.56 -17.52 -21.03
C LEU A 201 -17.51 -18.98 -21.49
N VAL A 202 -18.50 -19.77 -21.11
CA VAL A 202 -18.76 -21.06 -21.72
C VAL A 202 -19.77 -20.81 -22.84
N VAL A 203 -19.44 -21.23 -24.06
CA VAL A 203 -20.23 -20.99 -25.27
C VAL A 203 -20.57 -22.31 -25.94
N MET A 204 -21.69 -22.36 -26.64
CA MET A 204 -22.02 -23.52 -27.47
C MET A 204 -21.22 -23.45 -28.77
N ASP A 205 -20.54 -24.54 -29.13
CA ASP A 205 -19.88 -24.66 -30.43
C ASP A 205 -20.85 -25.10 -31.53
N ASP A 206 -20.33 -25.22 -32.75
CA ASP A 206 -21.11 -25.61 -33.95
C ASP A 206 -21.66 -27.05 -33.86
N ASP A 207 -21.08 -27.89 -33.01
CA ASP A 207 -21.49 -29.28 -32.78
C ASP A 207 -22.56 -29.38 -31.67
N GLY A 208 -22.89 -28.27 -31.01
CA GLY A 208 -23.88 -28.21 -29.93
C GLY A 208 -23.32 -28.63 -28.57
N GLU A 209 -22.00 -28.56 -28.39
CA GLU A 209 -21.31 -28.83 -27.13
C GLU A 209 -20.92 -27.52 -26.43
N TRP A 210 -20.99 -27.50 -25.11
CA TRP A 210 -20.53 -26.36 -24.31
C TRP A 210 -19.02 -26.41 -24.15
N VAL A 211 -18.33 -25.38 -24.65
CA VAL A 211 -16.87 -25.26 -24.60
C VAL A 211 -16.44 -23.98 -23.89
N ARG A 212 -15.30 -24.04 -23.19
CA ARG A 212 -14.69 -22.88 -22.55
C ARG A 212 -14.14 -21.95 -23.63
N GLY A 213 -14.72 -20.76 -23.74
CA GLY A 213 -14.21 -19.69 -24.58
C GLY A 213 -12.98 -19.00 -23.97
N ASP A 214 -12.56 -17.91 -24.61
CA ASP A 214 -11.43 -17.11 -24.16
C ASP A 214 -11.69 -16.45 -22.80
N ARG A 215 -10.59 -16.05 -22.14
CA ARG A 215 -10.64 -15.33 -20.87
C ARG A 215 -11.32 -13.98 -21.04
N LEU A 216 -12.41 -13.77 -20.31
CA LEU A 216 -13.22 -12.57 -20.36
C LEU A 216 -12.61 -11.45 -19.49
N SER A 217 -12.13 -11.79 -18.30
CA SER A 217 -11.45 -10.86 -17.39
C SER A 217 -10.40 -11.56 -16.55
N GLU A 218 -9.43 -10.76 -16.10
CA GLU A 218 -8.46 -11.14 -15.08
C GLU A 218 -8.47 -10.07 -13.99
N PHE A 219 -8.63 -10.53 -12.75
CA PHE A 219 -8.44 -9.74 -11.55
C PHE A 219 -7.28 -10.35 -10.75
N ALA A 220 -6.41 -9.49 -10.25
CA ALA A 220 -5.31 -9.86 -9.36
C ALA A 220 -5.12 -8.77 -8.31
N PHE A 221 -4.95 -9.13 -7.04
CA PHE A 221 -4.74 -8.17 -5.96
C PHE A 221 -3.89 -8.72 -4.82
N GLY A 222 -2.70 -8.13 -4.61
CA GLY A 222 -1.75 -8.42 -3.51
C GLY A 222 -1.12 -9.82 -3.52
N LYS A 223 0.13 -9.94 -4.00
CA LYS A 223 0.93 -11.19 -3.94
C LYS A 223 2.28 -11.04 -3.24
#